data_AF-A0A350P359-F1
#
_entry.id   AF-A0A350P359-F1
#
_cell.length_a   1.000
_cell.length_b   1.000
_cell.length_c   1.000
_cell.angle_alpha   90.00
_cell.angle_beta   90.00
_cell.angle_gamma   90.00
#
_symmetry.space_group_name_H-M   'P 1'
#
loop_
_entity.id
_entity.type
_entity.pdbx_description
1 polymer ?
#
loop_
_entity_poly.entity_id
_entity_poly.type
_entity_poly.pdbx_seq_one_letter_code
_entity_poly.pdbx_strand_id
1 'polypeptide(L)'
;MTKATKTQANRAKTEANILRAAGAVFAQKGFAGTAMDAVAKQAGLSKQLIIYYFPGKEKLYQAVLENMIDLWLEKMQFNDDPSASPADIISDYIRQKIELSRDYPNGSKVFAHEIINGAPVLKTYLIENLRPAFERDITIIERWIAAGLIK
;
A
#
# COMPACT_ATOMS: atom_id res chain seq x y z
N MET A 1 -7.82 10.75 -22.83
CA MET A 1 -8.45 10.14 -21.63
C MET A 1 -9.36 9.01 -22.08
N THR A 2 -8.91 7.76 -21.98
CA THR A 2 -9.62 6.58 -22.51
C THR A 2 -10.51 6.00 -21.40
N LYS A 3 -11.84 5.99 -21.60
CA LYS A 3 -12.80 5.37 -20.67
C LYS A 3 -12.47 3.89 -20.52
N ALA A 4 -12.11 3.44 -19.32
CA ALA A 4 -11.97 2.02 -19.00
C ALA A 4 -13.28 1.27 -19.33
N THR A 5 -13.20 0.15 -20.04
CA THR A 5 -14.35 -0.68 -20.42
C THR A 5 -14.95 -1.38 -19.19
N LYS A 6 -16.27 -1.63 -19.19
CA LYS A 6 -17.02 -2.26 -18.07
C LYS A 6 -16.36 -3.54 -17.53
N THR A 7 -15.71 -4.33 -18.39
CA THR A 7 -14.95 -5.54 -18.05
C THR A 7 -13.69 -5.25 -17.23
N GLN A 8 -12.96 -4.18 -17.55
CA GLN A 8 -11.76 -3.76 -16.82
C GLN A 8 -12.10 -3.24 -15.42
N ALA A 9 -13.19 -2.49 -15.29
CA ALA A 9 -13.68 -2.02 -13.99
C ALA A 9 -14.09 -3.18 -13.07
N ASN A 10 -14.74 -4.22 -13.62
CA ASN A 10 -15.10 -5.41 -12.86
C ASN A 10 -13.87 -6.21 -12.41
N ARG A 11 -12.83 -6.28 -13.25
CA ARG A 11 -11.55 -6.92 -12.89
C ARG A 11 -10.89 -6.20 -11.71
N ALA A 12 -10.69 -4.89 -11.82
CA ALA A 12 -10.07 -4.09 -10.75
C ALA A 12 -10.84 -4.19 -9.42
N LYS A 13 -12.18 -4.18 -9.47
CA LYS A 13 -13.01 -4.37 -8.27
C LYS A 13 -12.82 -5.75 -7.63
N THR A 14 -12.70 -6.79 -8.45
CA THR A 14 -12.46 -8.16 -7.98
C THR A 14 -11.08 -8.28 -7.35
N GLU A 15 -10.07 -7.72 -8.00
CA GLU A 15 -8.70 -7.68 -7.50
C GLU A 15 -8.60 -6.98 -6.15
N ALA A 16 -9.20 -5.79 -6.02
CA ALA A 16 -9.24 -5.05 -4.76
C ALA A 16 -9.95 -5.83 -3.63
N ASN A 17 -11.01 -6.59 -3.97
CA ASN A 17 -11.69 -7.46 -3.01
C ASN A 17 -10.77 -8.60 -2.54
N ILE A 18 -10.05 -9.25 -3.46
CA ILE A 18 -9.10 -10.31 -3.14
C ILE A 18 -7.99 -9.78 -2.23
N LEU A 19 -7.38 -8.64 -2.57
CA LEU A 19 -6.31 -8.04 -1.78
C LEU A 19 -6.78 -7.65 -0.37
N ARG A 20 -7.99 -7.08 -0.24
CA ARG A 20 -8.57 -6.74 1.06
C ARG A 20 -8.81 -7.99 1.91
N ALA A 21 -9.39 -9.03 1.33
CA ALA A 21 -9.65 -10.29 2.01
C ALA A 21 -8.34 -10.98 2.44
N ALA A 22 -7.36 -11.04 1.54
CA ALA A 22 -6.05 -11.59 1.80
C ALA A 22 -5.33 -10.84 2.92
N GLY A 23 -5.31 -9.51 2.88
CA GLY A 23 -4.73 -8.67 3.93
C GLY A 23 -5.33 -8.95 5.30
N ALA A 24 -6.65 -9.16 5.40
CA ALA A 24 -7.29 -9.53 6.66
C ALA A 24 -6.83 -10.90 7.19
N VAL A 25 -6.74 -11.91 6.32
CA VAL A 25 -6.31 -13.26 6.72
C VAL A 25 -4.82 -13.27 7.10
N PHE A 26 -3.96 -12.61 6.32
CA PHE A 26 -2.54 -12.49 6.63
C PHE A 26 -2.30 -11.70 7.92
N ALA A 27 -3.05 -10.63 8.17
CA ALA A 27 -2.94 -9.86 9.42
C ALA A 27 -3.26 -10.72 10.65
N GLN A 28 -4.21 -11.65 10.52
CA GLN A 28 -4.63 -12.53 11.62
C GLN A 28 -3.69 -13.73 11.81
N LYS A 29 -3.21 -14.34 10.73
CA LYS A 29 -2.54 -15.66 10.77
C LYS A 29 -1.06 -15.63 10.40
N GLY A 30 -0.55 -14.48 9.94
CA GLY A 30 0.75 -14.38 9.31
C GLY A 30 0.83 -15.12 7.97
N PHE A 31 1.99 -15.04 7.31
CA PHE A 31 2.22 -15.71 6.03
C PHE A 31 2.16 -17.24 6.13
N ALA A 32 2.85 -17.83 7.12
CA ALA A 32 2.92 -19.28 7.30
C ALA A 32 1.55 -19.90 7.62
N GLY A 33 0.78 -19.28 8.52
CA GLY A 33 -0.54 -19.77 8.96
C GLY A 33 -1.69 -19.50 7.98
N THR A 34 -1.43 -18.80 6.86
CA THR A 34 -2.46 -18.50 5.87
C THR A 34 -2.52 -19.59 4.79
N ALA A 35 -3.74 -20.06 4.53
CA ALA A 35 -4.07 -20.95 3.42
C ALA A 35 -4.91 -20.22 2.38
N MET A 36 -4.72 -20.54 1.10
CA MET A 36 -5.47 -19.94 -0.01
C MET A 36 -6.99 -20.15 0.13
N ASP A 37 -7.42 -21.28 0.72
CA ASP A 37 -8.84 -21.56 0.96
C ASP A 37 -9.46 -20.62 2.01
N ALA A 38 -8.68 -20.18 3.00
CA ALA A 38 -9.14 -19.19 3.97
C ALA A 38 -9.36 -17.82 3.32
N VAL A 39 -8.48 -17.44 2.37
CA VAL A 39 -8.66 -16.21 1.58
C VAL A 39 -9.89 -16.31 0.68
N ALA A 40 -10.07 -17.44 -0.01
CA ALA A 40 -11.24 -17.70 -0.85
C ALA A 40 -12.55 -17.53 -0.07
N LYS A 41 -12.61 -18.16 1.12
CA LYS A 41 -13.74 -18.03 2.03
C LYS A 41 -13.95 -16.57 2.47
N GLN A 42 -12.89 -15.86 2.84
CA GLN A 42 -12.97 -14.46 3.27
C GLN A 42 -13.42 -13.52 2.14
N ALA A 43 -13.00 -13.78 0.91
CA ALA A 43 -13.33 -12.98 -0.27
C ALA A 43 -14.73 -13.28 -0.83
N GLY A 44 -15.34 -14.41 -0.44
CA GLY A 44 -16.57 -14.92 -1.06
C GLY A 44 -16.36 -15.38 -2.50
N LEU A 45 -15.16 -15.85 -2.84
CA LEU A 45 -14.75 -16.25 -4.19
C LEU A 45 -14.24 -17.70 -4.19
N SER A 46 -14.22 -18.33 -5.37
CA SER A 46 -13.59 -19.65 -5.50
C SER A 46 -12.06 -19.53 -5.42
N LYS A 47 -11.42 -20.59 -4.91
CA LYS A 47 -9.95 -20.70 -4.87
C LYS A 47 -9.35 -20.58 -6.27
N GLN A 48 -10.00 -21.17 -7.27
CA GLN A 48 -9.58 -21.14 -8.67
C GLN A 48 -9.57 -19.70 -9.21
N LEU A 49 -10.57 -18.89 -8.85
CA LEU A 49 -10.60 -17.48 -9.26
C LEU A 49 -9.46 -16.70 -8.60
N ILE A 50 -9.19 -16.92 -7.31
CA ILE A 50 -8.05 -16.26 -6.65
C ILE A 50 -6.73 -16.66 -7.32
N ILE A 51 -6.53 -17.95 -7.59
CA ILE A 51 -5.31 -18.45 -8.25
C ILE A 51 -5.15 -17.85 -9.65
N TYR A 52 -6.26 -17.60 -10.36
CA TYR A 52 -6.24 -16.93 -11.66
C TYR A 52 -5.72 -15.49 -11.57
N TYR A 53 -6.05 -14.74 -10.51
CA TYR A 53 -5.50 -13.39 -10.30
C TYR A 53 -4.10 -13.40 -9.70
N PHE A 54 -3.87 -14.28 -8.72
CA PHE A 54 -2.64 -14.36 -7.94
C PHE A 54 -2.18 -15.82 -7.85
N PRO A 55 -1.22 -16.24 -8.69
CA PRO A 55 -0.81 -17.64 -8.78
C PRO A 55 0.06 -18.04 -7.59
N GLY A 56 -0.59 -18.36 -6.47
CA GLY A 56 0.06 -18.84 -5.25
C GLY A 56 0.01 -17.85 -4.09
N LYS A 57 0.39 -18.34 -2.90
CA LYS A 57 0.31 -17.59 -1.65
C LYS A 57 1.36 -16.47 -1.61
N GLU A 58 2.56 -16.76 -2.11
CA GLU A 58 3.69 -15.84 -2.19
C GLU A 58 3.33 -14.62 -3.05
N LYS A 59 2.77 -14.85 -4.23
CA LYS A 59 2.36 -13.77 -5.14
C LYS A 59 1.20 -12.96 -4.60
N LEU A 60 0.25 -13.60 -3.95
CA LEU A 60 -0.84 -12.90 -3.27
C LEU A 60 -0.32 -12.06 -2.10
N TYR A 61 0.60 -12.59 -1.30
CA TYR A 61 1.19 -11.88 -0.16
C TYR A 61 2.02 -10.66 -0.62
N GLN A 62 2.86 -10.86 -1.64
CA GLN A 62 3.60 -9.78 -2.29
C GLN A 62 2.65 -8.67 -2.77
N ALA A 63 1.63 -9.02 -3.55
CA ALA A 63 0.67 -8.03 -4.08
C ALA A 63 -0.09 -7.28 -2.98
N VAL A 64 -0.41 -7.95 -1.87
CA VAL A 64 -1.02 -7.31 -0.69
C VAL A 64 -0.10 -6.24 -0.10
N LEU A 65 1.19 -6.54 0.06
CA LEU A 65 2.17 -5.60 0.60
C LEU A 65 2.44 -4.43 -0.36
N GLU A 66 2.62 -4.72 -1.65
CA GLU A 66 2.85 -3.72 -2.69
C GLU A 66 1.68 -2.74 -2.77
N ASN A 67 0.45 -3.24 -2.86
CA ASN A 67 -0.75 -2.40 -2.88
C ASN A 67 -0.88 -1.52 -1.62
N MET A 68 -0.44 -1.99 -0.44
CA MET A 68 -0.40 -1.16 0.77
C MET A 68 0.60 -0.01 0.65
N ILE A 69 1.79 -0.27 0.09
CA ILE A 69 2.81 0.76 -0.13
C ILE A 69 2.37 1.74 -1.21
N ASP A 70 1.77 1.28 -2.31
CA ASP A 70 1.27 2.16 -3.36
C ASP A 70 0.23 3.14 -2.81
N LEU A 71 -0.75 2.65 -2.04
CA LEU A 71 -1.72 3.51 -1.35
C LEU A 71 -1.05 4.49 -0.38
N TRP A 72 0.11 4.14 0.19
CA TRP A 72 0.88 5.01 1.08
C TRP A 72 1.64 6.08 0.32
N LEU A 73 2.18 5.75 -0.85
CA LEU A 73 2.92 6.64 -1.73
C LEU A 73 2.00 7.63 -2.43
N GLU A 74 0.78 7.22 -2.83
CA GLU A 74 -0.22 8.11 -3.44
C GLU A 74 -0.61 9.30 -2.53
N LYS A 75 -0.48 9.11 -1.21
CA LYS A 75 -0.76 10.14 -0.20
C LYS A 75 0.46 11.01 0.14
N MET A 76 1.65 10.64 -0.33
CA MET A 76 2.86 11.46 -0.19
C MET A 76 2.87 12.51 -1.30
N GLN A 77 2.24 13.66 -1.01
CA GLN A 77 2.12 14.77 -1.94
C GLN A 77 3.00 15.96 -1.52
N PHE A 78 4.22 15.69 -1.08
CA PHE A 78 5.21 16.74 -0.84
C PHE A 78 5.50 17.46 -2.17
N ASN A 79 5.47 18.78 -2.14
CA ASN A 79 5.68 19.63 -3.32
C ASN A 79 6.13 21.04 -2.90
N ASP A 80 6.62 21.84 -3.85
CA ASP A 80 7.05 23.22 -3.60
C ASP A 80 6.00 24.24 -4.05
N ASP A 81 4.71 23.91 -3.98
CA ASP A 81 3.64 24.84 -4.37
C ASP A 81 3.68 26.08 -3.46
N PRO A 82 3.98 27.28 -4.00
CA PRO A 82 4.07 28.50 -3.21
C PRO A 82 2.73 28.93 -2.60
N SER A 83 1.61 28.33 -3.05
CA SER A 83 0.28 28.59 -2.50
C SER A 83 -0.06 27.78 -1.25
N ALA A 84 0.75 26.76 -0.91
CA ALA A 84 0.57 25.92 0.27
C ALA A 84 1.76 26.09 1.24
N SER A 85 1.49 26.23 2.53
CA SER A 85 2.57 26.24 3.51
C SER A 85 3.09 24.81 3.75
N PRO A 86 4.39 24.61 4.05
CA PRO A 86 4.90 23.30 4.44
C PRO A 86 4.14 22.68 5.62
N ALA A 87 3.66 23.50 6.55
CA ALA A 87 2.85 23.04 7.67
C ALA A 87 1.50 22.46 7.22
N ASP A 88 0.86 23.05 6.22
CA ASP A 88 -0.39 22.52 5.64
C ASP A 88 -0.15 21.19 4.92
N ILE A 89 0.92 21.10 4.12
CA ILE A 89 1.29 19.88 3.40
C ILE A 89 1.57 18.74 4.38
N ILE A 90 2.35 19.00 5.44
CA ILE A 90 2.65 18.01 6.48
C ILE A 90 1.36 17.61 7.23
N SER A 91 0.50 18.58 7.56
CA SER A 91 -0.76 18.33 8.27
C SER A 91 -1.70 17.45 7.45
N ASP A 92 -1.83 17.72 6.16
CA ASP A 92 -2.64 16.92 5.24
C ASP A 92 -2.05 15.53 5.04
N TYR A 93 -0.73 15.41 4.92
CA TYR A 93 -0.06 14.11 4.89
C TYR A 93 -0.34 13.28 6.15
N ILE A 94 -0.22 13.88 7.34
CA ILE A 94 -0.52 13.21 8.62
C ILE A 94 -1.99 12.78 8.66
N ARG A 95 -2.93 13.66 8.29
CA ARG A 95 -4.36 13.35 8.25
C ARG A 95 -4.63 12.16 7.34
N GLN A 96 -4.12 12.19 6.11
CA GLN A 96 -4.32 11.13 5.13
C GLN A 96 -3.72 9.79 5.60
N LYS A 97 -2.56 9.81 6.28
CA LYS A 97 -1.97 8.62 6.88
C LYS A 97 -2.80 8.02 8.00
N ILE A 98 -3.36 8.86 8.87
CA ILE A 98 -4.23 8.42 9.97
C ILE A 98 -5.53 7.84 9.40
N GLU A 99 -6.16 8.50 8.44
CA GLU A 99 -7.36 8.00 7.77
C GLU A 99 -7.12 6.64 7.13
N LEU A 100 -5.99 6.49 6.43
CA LEU A 100 -5.66 5.22 5.80
C LEU A 100 -5.39 4.10 6.82
N SER A 101 -4.74 4.42 7.95
CA SER A 101 -4.56 3.46 9.04
C SER A 101 -5.90 3.02 9.65
N ARG A 102 -6.85 3.96 9.78
CA ARG A 102 -8.22 3.68 10.26
C ARG A 102 -8.99 2.80 9.28
N ASP A 103 -8.93 3.12 8.00
CA ASP A 103 -9.75 2.48 6.96
C ASP A 103 -9.15 1.13 6.51
N TYR A 104 -7.83 0.96 6.64
CA TYR A 104 -7.08 -0.24 6.26
C TYR A 104 -6.15 -0.75 7.38
N PRO A 105 -6.65 -1.08 8.59
CA PRO A 105 -5.81 -1.41 9.75
C PRO A 105 -5.05 -2.73 9.59
N ASN A 106 -5.61 -3.68 8.82
CA ASN A 106 -4.92 -4.92 8.47
C ASN A 106 -3.73 -4.66 7.53
N GLY A 107 -3.82 -3.58 6.74
CA GLY A 107 -2.73 -2.94 5.99
C GLY A 107 -1.43 -2.90 6.77
N SER A 108 -1.43 -2.00 7.75
CA SER A 108 -0.30 -1.71 8.61
C SER A 108 0.20 -2.94 9.37
N LYS A 109 -0.68 -3.88 9.76
CA LYS A 109 -0.29 -5.10 10.48
C LYS A 109 0.51 -6.07 9.62
N VAL A 110 0.07 -6.32 8.38
CA VAL A 110 0.80 -7.20 7.44
C VAL A 110 2.17 -6.60 7.13
N PHE A 111 2.21 -5.31 6.83
CA PHE A 111 3.46 -4.59 6.62
C PHE A 111 4.39 -4.68 7.84
N ALA A 112 3.89 -4.42 9.06
CA ALA A 112 4.71 -4.48 10.27
C ALA A 112 5.30 -5.88 10.50
N HIS A 113 4.51 -6.94 10.31
CA HIS A 113 5.02 -8.32 10.39
C HIS A 113 6.13 -8.58 9.38
N GLU A 114 5.99 -8.11 8.15
CA GLU A 114 7.00 -8.24 7.11
C GLU A 114 8.32 -7.55 7.49
N ILE A 115 8.24 -6.31 7.99
CA ILE A 115 9.41 -5.53 8.41
C ILE A 115 10.10 -6.16 9.61
N ILE A 116 9.35 -6.59 10.63
CA ILE A 116 9.91 -7.23 11.84
C ILE A 116 10.69 -8.50 11.47
N ASN A 117 10.27 -9.21 10.43
CA ASN A 117 10.95 -10.40 9.93
C ASN A 117 12.10 -10.10 8.94
N GLY A 118 12.50 -8.83 8.77
CA GLY A 118 13.62 -8.42 7.91
C GLY A 118 13.24 -8.16 6.45
N ALA A 119 11.95 -7.99 6.15
CA ALA A 119 11.41 -7.73 4.81
C ALA A 119 11.81 -8.76 3.73
N PRO A 120 11.73 -10.08 3.98
CA PRO A 120 12.19 -11.10 3.03
C PRO A 120 11.50 -11.07 1.65
N VAL A 121 10.24 -10.62 1.59
CA VAL A 121 9.45 -10.49 0.36
C VAL A 121 9.50 -9.07 -0.18
N LEU A 122 9.53 -8.07 0.71
CA LEU A 122 9.32 -6.67 0.34
C LEU A 122 10.59 -5.90 0.02
N LYS A 123 11.77 -6.39 0.44
CA LYS A 123 13.04 -5.65 0.36
C LYS A 123 13.33 -5.06 -1.02
N THR A 124 13.24 -5.87 -2.08
CA THR A 124 13.50 -5.40 -3.45
C THR A 124 12.53 -4.29 -3.85
N TYR A 125 11.25 -4.47 -3.56
CA TYR A 125 10.24 -3.47 -3.88
C TYR A 125 10.45 -2.15 -3.10
N LEU A 126 10.82 -2.19 -1.82
CA LEU A 126 11.14 -0.98 -1.03
C LEU A 126 12.32 -0.21 -1.65
N ILE A 127 13.35 -0.95 -2.06
CA ILE A 127 14.56 -0.43 -2.69
C ILE A 127 14.21 0.23 -4.03
N GLU A 128 13.40 -0.41 -4.87
CA GLU A 128 13.10 0.06 -6.22
C GLU A 128 12.03 1.16 -6.28
N ASN A 129 11.04 1.15 -5.37
CA ASN A 129 9.86 2.01 -5.48
C ASN A 129 9.73 3.02 -4.31
N LEU A 130 9.99 2.59 -3.08
CA LEU A 130 9.84 3.46 -1.91
C LEU A 130 11.02 4.42 -1.74
N ARG A 131 12.26 3.93 -1.90
CA ARG A 131 13.44 4.77 -1.72
C ARG A 131 13.47 5.99 -2.66
N PRO A 132 13.24 5.87 -3.98
CA PRO A 132 13.24 7.03 -4.86
C PRO A 132 12.18 8.08 -4.50
N ALA A 133 11.00 7.63 -4.03
CA ALA A 133 9.96 8.54 -3.56
C ALA A 133 10.41 9.32 -2.31
N PHE A 134 11.06 8.64 -1.36
CA PHE A 134 11.64 9.31 -0.18
C PHE A 134 12.76 10.27 -0.54
N GLU A 135 13.67 9.92 -1.45
CA GLU A 135 14.75 10.81 -1.88
C GLU A 135 14.20 12.12 -2.49
N ARG A 136 13.12 12.02 -3.28
CA ARG A 136 12.39 13.19 -3.79
C ARG A 136 11.80 14.02 -2.64
N ASP A 137 11.10 13.39 -1.71
CA ASP A 137 10.41 14.10 -0.62
C ASP A 137 11.42 14.75 0.34
N ILE A 138 12.54 14.09 0.63
CA ILE A 138 13.67 14.64 1.39
C ILE A 138 14.20 15.91 0.70
N THR A 139 14.41 15.87 -0.62
CA THR A 139 14.89 17.03 -1.38
C THR A 139 13.92 18.23 -1.29
N ILE A 140 12.62 18.00 -1.16
CA ILE A 140 11.62 19.06 -0.96
C ILE A 140 11.74 19.64 0.46
N ILE A 141 11.79 18.77 1.46
CA ILE A 141 11.93 19.16 2.87
C ILE A 141 13.23 19.95 3.10
N GLU A 142 14.35 19.52 2.51
CA GLU A 142 15.64 20.22 2.57
C GLU A 142 15.56 21.63 1.96
N ARG A 143 14.80 21.80 0.87
CA ARG A 143 14.56 23.11 0.26
C ARG A 143 13.71 24.00 1.15
N TRP A 144 12.71 23.47 1.82
CA TRP A 144 11.94 24.21 2.81
C TRP A 144 12.81 24.66 4.00
N ILE A 145 13.71 23.81 4.48
CA ILE A 145 14.68 24.15 5.54
C ILE A 145 15.61 25.26 5.07
N ALA A 146 16.19 25.13 3.88
CA ALA A 146 17.10 26.13 3.31
C ALA A 146 16.41 27.50 3.10
N ALA A 147 15.12 27.48 2.77
CA ALA A 147 14.29 28.69 2.64
C ALA A 147 13.80 29.25 3.99
N GLY A 148 14.09 28.59 5.12
CA GLY A 148 13.66 29.01 6.46
C GLY A 148 12.15 28.82 6.72
N LEU A 149 11.46 28.01 5.92
CA LEU A 149 10.03 27.75 6.06
C LEU A 149 9.72 26.74 7.18
N ILE A 150 10.68 25.87 7.48
CA ILE A 150 10.65 24.91 8.60
C ILE A 150 12.03 24.83 9.25
N LYS A 151 12.10 24.38 10.50
CA LYS A 151 13.34 24.30 11.31
C LYS A 151 13.77 22.87 11.54
#